data_AF-A0A919L7K3-F1
#
_entry.id   AF-A0A919L7K3-F1
#
_cell.length_a   1.000
_cell.length_b   1.000
_cell.length_c   1.000
_cell.angle_alpha   90.00
_cell.angle_beta   90.00
_cell.angle_gamma   90.00
#
_symmetry.space_group_name_H-M   'P 1'
#
loop_
_entity.id
_entity.type
_entity.pdbx_description
1 polymer ?
#
loop_
_entity_poly.entity_id
_entity_poly.type
_entity_poly.pdbx_seq_one_letter_code
_entity_poly.pdbx_strand_id
1 'polypeptide(L)' 'MPDIWNGKELPSRNSVHEPLSEDIHYRLYDQNTGRLLSFNSTNSLGAVAGDIADTQREHPAAKVVFVRYDGPAYR' A
#
# COMPACT_ATOMS: atom_id res chain seq x y z
N MET A 1 11.95 -20.43 12.61
CA MET A 1 13.08 -20.46 11.65
C MET A 1 13.22 -19.06 11.08
N PRO A 2 14.41 -18.45 11.08
CA PRO A 2 14.63 -17.13 10.48
C PRO A 2 14.51 -17.24 8.95
N ASP A 3 13.96 -16.20 8.32
CA ASP A 3 13.95 -16.11 6.86
C ASP A 3 15.37 -15.79 6.36
N ILE A 4 15.81 -16.39 5.26
CA ILE A 4 17.12 -16.13 4.65
C ILE A 4 16.92 -15.59 3.23
N TRP A 5 17.55 -14.46 2.91
CA TRP A 5 17.57 -13.86 1.58
C TRP A 5 19.01 -13.59 1.13
N ASN A 6 19.41 -14.11 -0.03
CA ASN A 6 20.79 -14.04 -0.54
C ASN A 6 21.86 -14.48 0.47
N GLY A 7 21.58 -15.56 1.22
CA GLY A 7 22.51 -16.10 2.21
C GLY A 7 22.67 -15.24 3.47
N LYS A 8 21.88 -14.17 3.62
CA LYS A 8 21.82 -13.36 4.84
C LYS A 8 20.52 -13.65 5.59
N GLU A 9 20.63 -13.84 6.90
CA GLU A 9 19.46 -13.90 7.76
C GLU A 9 18.75 -12.55 7.74
N LEU A 10 17.46 -12.59 7.44
CA LEU A 10 16.60 -11.43 7.52
C LEU A 10 16.30 -11.11 8.99
N PRO A 11 16.09 -9.83 9.33
CA PRO A 11 15.61 -9.46 10.65
C PRO A 11 14.38 -10.29 11.05
N SER A 12 14.26 -10.59 12.34
CA SER A 12 13.11 -11.32 12.87
C SER A 12 11.81 -10.70 12.38
N ARG A 13 10.86 -11.52 11.91
CA ARG A 13 9.49 -11.09 11.54
C ARG A 13 8.80 -10.33 12.68
N ASN A 14 9.25 -10.55 13.92
CA ASN A 14 8.78 -9.87 15.11
C ASN A 14 9.48 -8.54 15.38
N SER A 15 10.19 -7.97 14.39
CA SER A 15 10.54 -6.56 14.43
C SER A 15 9.21 -5.82 14.52
N VAL A 16 8.96 -5.36 15.74
CA VAL A 16 7.82 -4.62 16.26
C VAL A 16 7.11 -3.89 15.12
N HIS A 17 5.78 -3.96 15.11
CA HIS A 17 4.95 -2.92 14.54
C HIS A 17 5.41 -1.58 15.15
N GLU A 18 6.52 -1.03 14.67
CA GLU A 18 6.74 0.39 14.67
C GLU A 18 5.59 0.85 13.79
N PRO A 19 4.52 1.45 14.36
CA PRO A 19 3.57 2.12 13.50
C PRO A 19 4.42 3.03 12.63
N LEU A 20 4.21 3.00 11.31
CA LEU A 20 4.65 4.13 10.49
C LEU A 20 4.11 5.34 11.24
N SER A 21 4.99 6.10 11.88
CA SER A 21 4.61 7.18 12.80
C SER A 21 3.96 8.34 12.04
N GLU A 22 3.81 8.17 10.73
CA GLU A 22 3.25 9.09 9.76
C GLU A 22 2.15 8.35 8.99
N ASP A 23 1.00 9.02 8.86
CA ASP A 23 -0.08 8.54 8.01
C ASP A 23 0.39 8.39 6.56
N ILE A 24 0.12 7.24 5.97
CA ILE A 24 0.27 6.98 4.54
C ILE A 24 -0.95 7.58 3.85
N HIS A 25 -0.79 8.74 3.24
CA HIS A 25 -1.79 9.28 2.32
C HIS A 25 -1.53 8.74 0.92
N TYR A 26 -2.56 8.22 0.26
CA TYR A 26 -2.37 7.62 -1.07
C TYR A 26 -3.61 7.71 -1.95
N ARG A 27 -3.36 7.49 -3.24
CA ARG A 27 -4.39 7.36 -4.27
C ARG A 27 -4.15 6.11 -5.10
N LEU A 28 -5.25 5.52 -5.55
CA LEU A 28 -5.27 4.38 -6.45
C LEU A 28 -5.81 4.80 -7.80
N TYR A 29 -5.06 4.50 -8.86
CA TYR A 29 -5.41 4.86 -10.23
C TYR A 29 -5.53 3.62 -11.10
N ASP A 30 -6.34 3.70 -12.15
CA ASP A 30 -6.22 2.79 -13.29
C ASP A 30 -5.08 3.27 -14.18
N GLN A 31 -4.02 2.47 -14.31
CA GLN A 31 -2.87 2.78 -15.16
C GLN A 31 -3.25 2.98 -16.63
N ASN A 32 -4.29 2.27 -17.10
CA ASN A 32 -4.65 2.28 -18.51
C ASN A 32 -5.30 3.61 -18.92
N THR A 33 -6.08 4.20 -18.01
CA THR A 33 -6.91 5.38 -18.29
C THR A 33 -6.47 6.62 -17.52
N GLY A 34 -5.62 6.47 -16.51
CA GLY A 34 -5.27 7.53 -15.56
C GLY A 34 -6.40 7.90 -14.60
N ARG A 35 -7.51 7.16 -14.61
CA ARG A 35 -8.69 7.46 -13.78
C ARG A 35 -8.40 7.18 -12.31
N LEU A 36 -8.75 8.12 -11.44
CA LEU A 36 -8.75 7.90 -9.99
C LEU A 36 -9.84 6.88 -9.63
N LEU A 37 -9.46 5.82 -8.92
CA LEU A 37 -10.37 4.77 -8.46
C LEU A 37 -10.70 4.92 -6.97
N SER A 38 -9.70 5.20 -6.15
CA SER A 38 -9.84 5.36 -4.69
C SER A 38 -8.78 6.32 -4.15
N PHE A 39 -9.04 6.89 -2.97
CA PHE A 39 -8.09 7.68 -2.20
C PHE A 39 -8.33 7.46 -0.71
N ASN A 40 -7.27 7.34 0.08
CA ASN A 40 -7.39 7.06 1.51
C ASN A 40 -6.14 7.50 2.30
N SER A 41 -6.21 7.37 3.61
CA SER A 41 -5.10 7.53 4.53
C SER A 41 -5.10 6.45 5.61
N THR A 42 -3.94 5.87 5.89
CA THR A 42 -3.78 4.83 6.92
C THR A 42 -2.36 4.80 7.45
N ASN A 43 -2.16 4.29 8.66
CA ASN A 43 -0.83 4.02 9.22
C ASN A 43 -0.39 2.55 9.05
N SER A 44 -1.15 1.74 8.30
CA SER A 44 -0.92 0.31 8.13
C SER A 44 -0.77 -0.10 6.65
N LEU A 45 0.39 -0.64 6.29
CA LEU A 45 0.60 -1.24 4.96
C LEU A 45 -0.35 -2.42 4.69
N GLY A 46 -0.81 -3.12 5.73
CA GLY A 46 -1.82 -4.17 5.59
C GLY A 46 -3.16 -3.61 5.14
N ALA A 47 -3.56 -2.45 5.66
CA ALA A 47 -4.76 -1.75 5.23
C ALA A 47 -4.63 -1.23 3.79
N VAL A 48 -3.45 -0.73 3.41
CA VAL A 48 -3.16 -0.35 2.01
C VAL A 48 -3.32 -1.56 1.07
N ALA A 49 -2.74 -2.70 1.42
CA ALA A 49 -2.83 -3.91 0.59
C ALA A 49 -4.28 -4.40 0.47
N GLY A 50 -5.06 -4.33 1.56
CA GLY A 50 -6.49 -4.63 1.55
C GLY A 50 -7.27 -3.73 0.60
N ASP A 51 -7.06 -2.41 0.69
CA ASP A 51 -7.73 -1.43 -0.17
C ASP A 51 -7.37 -1.61 -1.64
N ILE A 52 -6.11 -1.94 -1.96
CA ILE A 52 -5.70 -2.30 -3.33
C ILE A 52 -6.45 -3.54 -3.82
N ALA A 53 -6.55 -4.59 -2.99
CA ALA A 53 -7.23 -5.82 -3.36
C ALA A 53 -8.75 -5.62 -3.56
N ASP A 54 -9.37 -4.79 -2.72
CA ASP A 54 -10.78 -4.44 -2.83
C ASP A 54 -11.04 -3.57 -4.07
N THR A 55 -10.21 -2.55 -4.30
CA THR A 55 -10.26 -1.71 -5.52
C THR A 55 -10.08 -2.56 -6.79
N GLN A 56 -9.17 -3.54 -6.77
CA GLN A 56 -8.96 -4.44 -7.90
C GLN A 56 -10.18 -5.35 -8.14
N ARG A 57 -10.90 -5.74 -7.09
CA ARG A 57 -12.12 -6.54 -7.18
C ARG A 57 -13.29 -5.74 -7.75
N GLU A 58 -13.40 -4.47 -7.38
CA GLU A 58 -14.41 -3.54 -7.90
C GLU A 58 -14.13 -3.09 -9.34
N HIS A 59 -12.85 -3.08 -9.73
CA HIS A 59 -12.38 -2.69 -11.06
C HIS A 59 -11.50 -3.78 -11.69
N PRO A 60 -12.07 -4.94 -12.06
CA PRO A 60 -11.29 -6.10 -12.53
C PRO A 60 -10.51 -5.85 -13.83
N ALA A 61 -10.93 -4.87 -14.64
CA ALA A 61 -10.22 -4.48 -15.86
C ALA A 61 -9.17 -3.38 -15.65
N ALA A 62 -9.13 -2.75 -14.47
CA ALA A 62 -8.16 -1.71 -14.16
C ALA A 62 -6.81 -2.34 -13.80
N LYS A 63 -5.73 -1.69 -14.22
CA LYS A 63 -4.39 -1.98 -13.71
C LYS A 63 -4.11 -1.01 -12.57
N VAL A 64 -4.38 -1.44 -11.32
CA VAL A 64 -4.34 -0.54 -10.16
C VAL A 64 -2.90 -0.11 -9.86
N VAL A 65 -2.69 1.21 -9.76
CA VAL A 65 -1.41 1.83 -9.37
C VAL A 65 -1.59 2.60 -8.08
N PHE A 66 -0.71 2.33 -7.12
CA PHE A 66 -0.63 3.03 -5.85
C PHE A 66 0.37 4.19 -5.94
N VAL A 67 -0.04 5.38 -5.49
CA VAL A 67 0.82 6.56 -5.37
C VAL A 67 0.69 7.14 -3.98
N ARG A 68 1.79 7.16 -3.21
CA ARG A 68 1.89 7.84 -1.91
C ARG A 68 2.10 9.34 -2.10
N TYR A 69 1.54 10.14 -1.21
CA TYR A 69 1.68 11.58 -1.16
C TYR A 69 2.28 12.03 0.18
N ASP A 70 3.13 13.05 0.12
CA ASP A 70 3.63 13.77 1.29
C ASP A 70 2.60 14.85 1.67
N GLY A 71 1.53 14.44 2.36
CA GLY A 71 0.40 15.28 2.75
C GLY A 71 -0.97 14.72 2.33
N PRO A 72 -2.08 15.43 2.59
CA PRO A 72 -3.43 14.92 2.38
C PRO A 72 -3.65 14.40 0.95
N ALA A 73 -4.36 13.27 0.82
CA ALA A 73 -4.70 12.69 -0.48
C ALA A 73 -5.71 13.54 -1.28
N TYR A 74 -6.19 14.66 -0.76
CA TYR A 74 -7.06 15.63 -1.43
C TYR A 74 -6.54 17.06 -1.21
N ARG A 75 -6.89 17.98 -2.10
CA ARG A 75 -6.67 19.43 -1.95
C ARG A 75 -7.99 20.14 -2.08
#